data_AF-A0A524NJW9-F1
#
_entry.id   AF-A0A524NJW9-F1
#
_cell.length_a   1.000
_cell.length_b   1.000
_cell.length_c   1.000
_cell.angle_alpha   90.00
_cell.angle_beta   90.00
_cell.angle_gamma   90.00
#
_symmetry.space_group_name_H-M   'P 1'
#
loop_
_entity.id
_entity.type
_entity.pdbx_description
1 polymer ?
#
loop_
_entity_poly.entity_id
_entity_poly.type
_entity_poly.pdbx_seq_one_letter_code
_entity_poly.pdbx_strand_id
1 'polypeptide(L)' 'MKRSRSDTEIYFFLCVFVGAILFLLAQPYFEAQSFNRLTGGHATYWDALWTELRVDGSSQVLRDKSE' A
#
# COMPACT_ATOMS: atom_id res chain seq x y z
N MET A 1 -16.68 9.17 38.60
CA MET A 1 -15.51 9.15 37.68
C MET A 1 -15.68 10.29 36.69
N LYS A 2 -15.06 11.46 36.91
CA LYS A 2 -15.17 12.63 36.02
C LYS A 2 -14.18 12.40 34.86
N ARG A 3 -14.69 12.02 33.69
CA ARG A 3 -13.88 11.95 32.46
C ARG A 3 -13.42 13.38 32.15
N SER A 4 -12.12 13.60 32.18
CA SER A 4 -11.56 14.92 31.91
C SER A 4 -11.69 15.19 30.41
N ARG A 5 -11.97 16.44 30.03
CA ARG A 5 -11.98 16.86 28.62
C ARG A 5 -10.69 16.47 27.89
N SER A 6 -9.57 16.40 28.62
CA SER A 6 -8.28 15.92 28.13
C SER A 6 -8.28 14.46 27.69
N ASP A 7 -9.06 13.59 28.34
CA ASP A 7 -9.10 12.16 28.00
C ASP A 7 -9.70 11.96 26.61
N THR A 8 -10.78 12.69 26.32
CA THR A 8 -11.43 12.68 24.99
C THR A 8 -10.49 13.17 23.90
N GLU A 9 -9.71 14.22 24.15
CA GLU A 9 -8.71 14.73 23.21
C GLU A 9 -7.60 13.68 22.97
N ILE A 10 -7.09 13.05 24.03
CA ILE A 10 -6.09 11.97 23.92
C ILE A 10 -6.63 10.81 23.08
N TYR A 11 -7.85 10.33 23.36
CA TYR A 11 -8.45 9.26 22.56
C TYR A 11 -8.65 9.66 21.10
N PHE A 12 -9.04 10.90 20.84
CA PHE A 12 -9.17 11.40 19.48
C PHE A 12 -7.82 11.38 18.73
N PHE A 13 -6.77 11.93 19.34
CA PHE A 13 -5.43 11.91 18.75
C PHE A 13 -4.94 10.47 18.52
N LEU A 14 -5.20 9.58 19.47
CA LEU A 14 -4.81 8.17 19.37
C LEU A 14 -5.56 7.48 18.23
N CYS A 15 -6.86 7.73 18.07
CA CYS A 15 -7.65 7.21 16.95
C CYS A 15 -7.13 7.72 15.59
N VAL A 16 -6.83 9.02 15.48
CA VAL A 16 -6.28 9.60 14.24
C VAL A 16 -4.92 9.00 13.93
N PHE A 17 -4.05 8.86 14.94
CA PHE A 17 -2.71 8.30 14.79
C PHE A 17 -2.75 6.83 14.34
N VAL A 18 -3.58 6.01 14.99
CA VAL A 18 -3.78 4.61 14.59
C VAL A 18 -4.38 4.53 13.18
N GLY A 19 -5.34 5.39 12.85
CA GLY A 19 -5.92 5.46 11.51
C GLY A 19 -4.87 5.78 10.44
N ALA A 20 -3.96 6.73 10.70
CA ALA A 20 -2.88 7.07 9.79
C ALA A 20 -1.91 5.90 9.57
N ILE A 21 -1.54 5.17 10.63
CA ILE A 21 -0.69 3.98 10.53
C ILE A 21 -1.37 2.90 9.69
N LEU A 22 -2.65 2.61 9.94
CA LEU A 22 -3.39 1.61 9.17
C LEU A 22 -3.51 1.99 7.69
N PHE A 23 -3.70 3.27 7.40
CA PHE A 23 -3.72 3.76 6.01
C PHE A 23 -2.38 3.52 5.30
N LEU A 24 -1.26 3.85 5.96
CA LEU A 24 0.07 3.62 5.40
C LEU A 24 0.37 2.13 5.20
N LEU A 25 -0.06 1.27 6.13
CA LEU A 25 0.11 -0.18 6.01
C LEU A 25 -0.81 -0.81 4.96
N ALA A 26 -1.91 -0.17 4.59
CA ALA A 26 -2.80 -0.69 3.54
C ALA A 26 -2.21 -0.46 2.13
N GLN A 27 -1.39 0.57 1.92
CA GLN A 27 -0.87 0.94 0.61
C GLN A 27 -0.07 -0.18 -0.08
N PRO A 28 0.91 -0.85 0.56
CA PRO A 28 1.69 -1.92 -0.09
C PRO A 28 0.85 -3.13 -0.50
N TYR A 29 -0.25 -3.40 0.21
CA TYR A 29 -1.17 -4.47 -0.16
C TYR A 29 -1.83 -4.20 -1.51
N PHE A 30 -2.32 -2.98 -1.72
CA PHE A 30 -2.94 -2.58 -2.99
C PHE A 30 -1.92 -2.49 -4.12
N GLU A 31 -0.69 -2.07 -3.81
CA GLU A 31 0.42 -2.02 -4.78
C GLU A 31 0.79 -3.41 -5.28
N ALA A 32 1.05 -4.37 -4.40
CA ALA A 32 1.34 -5.76 -4.77
C ALA A 32 0.20 -6.40 -5.57
N GLN A 33 -1.05 -6.19 -5.16
CA GLN A 33 -2.22 -6.71 -5.88
C GLN A 33 -2.33 -6.14 -7.30
N SER A 34 -2.12 -4.83 -7.45
CA SER A 34 -2.20 -4.15 -8.74
C SER A 34 -1.04 -4.57 -9.65
N PHE A 35 0.18 -4.64 -9.11
CA PHE A 35 1.35 -5.12 -9.83
C PHE A 35 1.14 -6.53 -10.39
N ASN A 36 0.72 -7.48 -9.55
CA ASN A 36 0.50 -8.87 -9.97
C ASN A 36 -0.58 -8.99 -11.05
N ARG A 37 -1.63 -8.16 -10.97
CA ARG A 37 -2.68 -8.11 -12.00
C ARG A 37 -2.17 -7.59 -13.35
N LEU A 38 -1.25 -6.64 -13.35
CA LEU A 38 -0.73 -6.00 -14.57
C LEU A 38 0.43 -6.78 -15.21
N THR A 39 1.29 -7.40 -14.40
CA THR A 39 2.49 -8.10 -14.88
C THR A 39 2.34 -9.62 -14.94
N GLY A 40 1.28 -10.17 -14.31
CA GLY A 40 1.18 -11.61 -14.08
C GLY A 40 2.17 -12.13 -13.04
N GLY A 41 2.81 -11.24 -12.27
CA GLY A 41 3.80 -11.59 -11.25
C GLY A 41 3.20 -12.17 -9.96
N HIS A 42 4.09 -12.47 -9.01
CA HIS A 42 3.77 -13.01 -7.68
C HIS A 42 4.42 -12.19 -6.55
N ALA A 43 4.43 -10.87 -6.68
CA ALA A 43 4.91 -9.97 -5.62
C ALA A 43 4.01 -10.06 -4.38
N THR A 44 4.65 -10.13 -3.21
CA THR A 44 4.00 -10.20 -1.91
C THR A 44 3.87 -8.81 -1.29
N TYR A 45 3.10 -8.72 -0.21
CA TYR A 45 3.02 -7.51 0.61
C TYR A 45 4.40 -7.03 1.06
N TRP A 46 5.29 -7.95 1.44
CA TRP A 46 6.63 -7.62 1.88
C TRP A 46 7.50 -7.07 0.76
N ASP A 47 7.31 -7.58 -0.47
CA ASP A 47 8.00 -7.04 -1.64
C ASP A 47 7.56 -5.59 -1.88
N ALA A 48 6.26 -5.29 -1.88
CA ALA A 48 5.76 -3.92 -2.01
C ALA A 48 6.12 -2.99 -0.84
N LEU A 49 6.32 -3.54 0.37
CA LEU A 49 6.67 -2.74 1.55
C LEU A 49 8.12 -2.25 1.48
N TRP A 50 9.02 -3.08 0.99
CA TRP A 50 10.46 -2.79 0.97
C TRP A 50 10.98 -2.35 -0.40
N THR A 51 10.23 -2.63 -1.47
CA THR A 51 10.57 -2.25 -2.84
C THR A 51 9.40 -1.56 -3.50
N GLU A 52 9.68 -0.47 -4.21
CA GLU A 52 8.69 0.20 -5.04
C GLU A 52 8.44 -0.66 -6.29
N LEU A 53 7.26 -1.26 -6.39
CA LEU A 53 6.92 -2.16 -7.50
C LEU A 53 6.55 -1.33 -8.72
N ARG A 54 7.41 -1.35 -9.74
CA ARG A 54 7.20 -0.61 -10.99
C ARG A 54 6.92 -1.55 -12.15
N VAL A 55 5.92 -1.20 -12.94
CA VAL A 55 5.62 -1.88 -14.21
C VAL A 55 6.49 -1.26 -15.29
N ASP A 56 7.52 -1.97 -15.74
CA ASP A 56 8.28 -1.56 -16.91
C ASP A 56 7.51 -1.92 -18.18
N GLY A 57 7.08 -0.91 -18.93
CA GLY A 57 6.36 -1.07 -20.20
C GLY A 57 7.21 -1.62 -21.37
N SER A 58 8.46 -2.03 -21.11
CA SER A 58 9.42 -2.46 -22.14
C SER A 58 9.11 -3.85 -22.73
N SER A 59 8.31 -4.67 -22.06
CA SER A 59 7.98 -6.04 -22.52
C SER A 59 6.99 -6.10 -23.69
N GLN A 60 6.27 -5.02 -23.99
CA GLN A 60 5.31 -4.98 -25.10
C GLN A 60 6.00 -4.71 -26.46
N VAL A 61 7.19 -4.09 -26.46
CA VAL A 61 7.87 -3.68 -27.71
C VAL A 61 8.55 -4.86 -28.44
N LEU A 62 8.83 -5.96 -27.73
CA LEU A 62 9.47 -7.15 -28.32
C LEU A 62 8.47 -8.13 -28.94
N ARG A 63 7.17 -7.98 -28.69
CA ARG A 63 6.13 -8.88 -29.21
C ARG A 63 5.50 -8.39 -30.52
N ASP A 64 5.62 -7.09 -30.79
CA ASP A 64 5.09 -6.43 -32.01
C ASP A 64 6.11 -6.41 -33.18
N LYS A 65 7.35 -6.92 -32.95
CA LYS A 65 8.41 -6.98 -33.98
C LYS A 65 8.64 -8.39 -34.54
N SER A 66 7.78 -9.35 -34.20
CA SER A 66 7.87 -10.74 -34.67
C SER A 66 6.69 -11.19 -35.54
N GLU A 67 5.85 -10.27 -36.00
CA GLU A 67 4.82 -10.51 -37.03
C GLU A 67 5.24 -9.92 -38.39
#